data_AF-A0A9W3JUH0-F1
#
_entry.id   AF-A0A9W3JUH0-F1
#
_cell.length_a   1.000
_cell.length_b   1.000
_cell.length_c   1.000
_cell.angle_alpha   90.00
_cell.angle_beta   90.00
_cell.angle_gamma   90.00
#
_symmetry.space_group_name_H-M   'P 1'
#
loop_
_entity.id
_entity.type
_entity.pdbx_description
1 polymer ?
#
loop_
_entity_poly.entity_id
_entity_poly.type
_entity_poly.pdbx_seq_one_letter_code
_entity_poly.pdbx_strand_id
1 'polypeptide(L)'
;MKQLVGENWNNYYFGKLPWDKMFDSEQELLLCLANIDLEVFKQKGCKGWKYVEGFQKRLASGQGLTNPQITQTKRIAKEIYKYYNNM
;
A
#
# COMPACT_ATOMS: atom_id res chain seq x y z
N MET A 1 0.52 2.15 -11.41
CA MET A 1 -0.64 1.85 -10.55
C MET A 1 -1.80 1.69 -11.50
N LYS A 2 -2.58 0.62 -11.32
CA LYS A 2 -3.64 0.28 -12.25
C LYS A 2 -4.91 1.04 -11.93
N GLN A 3 -5.53 1.63 -12.94
CA GLN A 3 -6.88 2.15 -12.78
C GLN A 3 -7.87 0.98 -12.65
N LEU A 4 -8.67 0.99 -11.59
CA LEU A 4 -9.72 -0.03 -11.41
C LEU A 4 -10.88 0.21 -12.37
N VAL A 5 -11.41 -0.88 -12.92
CA VAL A 5 -12.53 -0.89 -13.87
C VAL A 5 -13.53 -2.00 -13.51
N GLY A 6 -14.82 -1.75 -13.77
CA GLY A 6 -15.88 -2.75 -13.62
C GLY A 6 -15.92 -3.40 -12.23
N GLU A 7 -15.98 -4.74 -12.21
CA GLU A 7 -16.05 -5.56 -10.99
C GLU A 7 -14.89 -5.34 -9.99
N ASN A 8 -13.76 -4.79 -10.45
CA ASN A 8 -12.64 -4.50 -9.56
C ASN A 8 -13.00 -3.48 -8.49
N TRP A 9 -13.91 -2.53 -8.77
CA TRP A 9 -14.39 -1.57 -7.77
C TRP A 9 -15.14 -2.26 -6.64
N ASN A 10 -16.06 -3.18 -6.96
CA ASN A 10 -16.79 -3.95 -5.96
C ASN A 10 -15.81 -4.75 -5.09
N ASN A 11 -14.90 -5.48 -5.73
CA ASN A 11 -13.89 -6.26 -5.00
C ASN A 11 -12.98 -5.38 -4.13
N TYR A 12 -12.64 -4.17 -4.59
CA TYR A 12 -11.87 -3.20 -3.81
C TYR A 12 -12.63 -2.78 -2.54
N TYR A 13 -13.88 -2.36 -2.66
CA TYR A 13 -14.68 -1.92 -1.52
C TYR A 13 -14.85 -3.03 -0.47
N PHE A 14 -15.12 -4.26 -0.91
CA PHE A 14 -15.22 -5.42 -0.02
C PHE A 14 -13.88 -5.98 0.47
N GLY A 15 -12.74 -5.40 0.04
CA GLY A 15 -11.41 -5.85 0.47
C GLY A 15 -11.01 -7.22 -0.09
N LYS A 16 -11.65 -7.65 -1.18
CA LYS A 16 -11.38 -8.92 -1.88
C LYS A 16 -10.42 -8.76 -3.05
N LEU A 17 -10.13 -7.52 -3.46
CA LEU A 17 -9.24 -7.24 -4.58
C LEU A 17 -7.78 -7.50 -4.18
N PRO A 18 -7.08 -8.44 -4.85
CA PRO A 18 -5.68 -8.70 -4.55
C PRO A 18 -4.79 -7.54 -5.03
N TRP A 19 -3.62 -7.41 -4.40
CA TRP A 19 -2.73 -6.26 -4.60
C TRP A 19 -2.23 -6.12 -6.04
N ASP A 20 -2.03 -7.22 -6.76
CA ASP A 20 -1.56 -7.29 -8.14
C ASP A 20 -2.58 -6.78 -9.17
N LYS A 21 -3.82 -6.54 -8.74
CA LYS A 21 -4.84 -5.82 -9.52
C LYS A 21 -4.82 -4.31 -9.30
N MET A 22 -4.15 -3.84 -8.24
CA MET A 22 -3.99 -2.42 -7.91
C MET A 22 -2.61 -1.87 -8.36
N PHE A 23 -1.58 -2.72 -8.36
CA PHE A 23 -0.20 -2.36 -8.71
C PHE A 23 0.31 -3.20 -9.87
N ASP A 24 1.25 -2.65 -10.64
CA ASP A 24 1.87 -3.29 -11.80
C ASP A 24 2.94 -4.30 -11.38
N SER A 25 3.61 -4.05 -10.25
CA SER A 25 4.63 -4.93 -9.70
C SER A 25 4.77 -4.78 -8.18
N GLU A 26 5.45 -5.74 -7.55
CA GLU A 26 5.78 -5.64 -6.12
C GLU A 26 6.70 -4.44 -5.86
N GLN A 27 7.62 -4.17 -6.79
CA GLN A 27 8.53 -3.03 -6.75
C GLN A 27 7.77 -1.71 -6.76
N GLU A 28 6.73 -1.58 -7.59
CA GLU A 28 5.86 -0.41 -7.59
C GLU A 28 5.16 -0.22 -6.23
N LEU A 29 4.58 -1.28 -5.69
CA LEU A 29 3.93 -1.24 -4.36
C LEU A 29 4.90 -0.78 -3.26
N LEU A 30 6.14 -1.29 -3.28
CA LEU A 30 7.17 -0.91 -2.32
C LEU A 30 7.64 0.54 -2.50
N LEU A 31 7.75 1.00 -3.75
CA LEU A 31 8.07 2.40 -4.05
C LEU A 31 6.97 3.34 -3.54
N CYS A 32 5.70 2.99 -3.76
CA CYS A 32 4.56 3.71 -3.19
C CYS A 32 4.63 3.72 -1.66
N LEU A 33 4.83 2.57 -1.01
CA LEU A 33 4.99 2.50 0.45
C LEU A 33 6.08 3.45 0.96
N ALA A 34 7.24 3.47 0.30
CA ALA A 34 8.38 4.30 0.70
C ALA A 34 8.08 5.81 0.63
N ASN A 35 7.24 6.24 -0.31
CA ASN A 35 6.96 7.65 -0.59
C ASN A 35 5.66 8.18 0.03
N ILE A 36 5.00 7.41 0.91
CA ILE A 36 3.83 7.89 1.65
C ILE A 36 4.24 8.98 2.64
N ASP A 37 3.56 10.13 2.58
CA ASP A 37 3.51 11.06 3.70
C ASP A 37 2.63 10.47 4.82
N LEU A 38 3.26 10.11 5.94
CA LEU A 38 2.60 9.45 7.06
C LEU A 38 1.51 10.32 7.71
N GLU A 39 1.69 11.63 7.77
CA GLU A 39 0.72 12.51 8.41
C GLU A 39 -0.53 12.63 7.54
N VAL A 40 -0.35 12.81 6.23
CA VAL A 40 -1.47 12.80 5.27
C VAL A 40 -2.15 11.42 5.24
N PHE A 41 -1.39 10.34 5.33
CA PHE A 41 -1.92 8.97 5.37
C PHE A 41 -2.84 8.75 6.57
N LYS A 42 -2.43 9.23 7.76
CA LYS A 42 -3.25 9.20 8.98
C LYS A 42 -4.50 10.09 8.84
N GLN A 43 -4.36 11.31 8.32
CA GLN A 43 -5.46 12.24 8.12
C GLN A 43 -6.54 11.69 7.17
N LYS A 44 -6.13 10.96 6.13
CA LYS A 44 -7.05 10.22 5.22
C LYS A 44 -7.72 9.00 5.86
N GLY A 45 -7.45 8.72 7.13
CA GLY A 45 -7.97 7.56 7.83
C GLY A 45 -7.51 6.23 7.23
N CYS A 46 -6.35 6.20 6.58
CA CYS A 46 -5.79 4.98 6.03
C CYS A 46 -5.27 4.09 7.16
N LYS A 47 -5.62 2.80 7.12
CA LYS A 47 -5.26 1.84 8.16
C LYS A 47 -3.83 1.34 7.97
N GLY A 48 -3.24 0.79 9.04
CA GLY A 48 -1.91 0.17 8.97
C GLY A 48 -0.73 1.15 8.94
N TRP A 49 -0.93 2.42 9.32
CA TRP A 49 0.13 3.44 9.37
C TRP A 49 1.36 3.02 10.20
N LYS A 50 1.20 2.22 11.26
CA LYS A 50 2.33 1.67 12.05
C LYS A 50 3.25 0.77 11.22
N TYR A 51 2.69 0.02 10.27
CA TYR A 51 3.47 -0.78 9.34
C TYR A 51 4.20 0.10 8.34
N VAL A 52 3.51 1.10 7.77
CA VAL A 52 4.13 2.06 6.85
C VAL A 52 5.33 2.75 7.51
N GLU A 53 5.14 3.28 8.72
CA GLU A 53 6.21 3.94 9.48
C GLU A 53 7.39 2.99 9.75
N GLY A 54 7.13 1.79 10.25
CA GLY A 54 8.18 0.81 10.55
C GLY A 54 8.94 0.35 9.31
N PHE A 55 8.24 0.18 8.19
CA PHE A 55 8.84 -0.27 6.93
C PHE A 55 9.63 0.85 6.26
N GLN A 56 9.13 2.09 6.27
CA GLN A 56 9.87 3.26 5.80
C GLN A 56 11.16 3.47 6.60
N LYS A 57 11.13 3.35 7.93
CA LYS A 57 12.35 3.43 8.77
C LYS A 57 13.40 2.39 8.38
N ARG A 58 12.96 1.17 8.06
CA ARG A 58 13.84 0.09 7.62
C ARG A 58 14.45 0.37 6.24
N LEU A 59 13.64 0.81 5.29
CA LEU A 59 14.12 1.20 3.96
C LEU A 59 15.10 2.38 4.04
N ALA A 60 14.81 3.38 4.88
CA ALA A 60 15.67 4.55 5.09
C ALA A 60 17.02 4.20 5.74
N SER A 61 17.09 3.11 6.53
CA SER A 61 18.35 2.62 7.09
C SER A 61 19.17 1.77 6.11
N GLY A 62 18.76 1.72 4.83
CA GLY A 62 19.39 0.89 3.80
C GLY A 62 19.08 -0.61 3.95
N GLN A 63 18.17 -0.97 4.85
CA GLN A 63 17.73 -2.35 5.02
C GLN A 63 16.55 -2.65 4.10
N GLY A 64 16.65 -3.73 3.32
CA GLY A 64 15.51 -4.27 2.60
C GLY A 64 14.41 -4.80 3.54
N LEU A 65 13.18 -4.85 3.04
CA LEU A 65 12.09 -5.53 3.76
C LEU A 65 12.27 -7.05 3.70
N THR A 66 11.93 -7.73 4.78
CA THR A 66 11.89 -9.20 4.82
C THR A 66 10.65 -9.75 4.13
N ASN A 67 10.66 -11.01 3.73
CA ASN A 67 9.48 -11.65 3.10
C ASN A 67 8.18 -11.50 3.92
N PRO A 68 8.19 -11.63 5.27
CA PRO A 68 7.03 -11.32 6.10
C PRO A 68 6.57 -9.85 5.99
N GLN A 69 7.50 -8.89 5.94
CA GLN A 69 7.18 -7.46 5.81
C GLN A 69 6.63 -7.12 4.42
N ILE A 70 7.15 -7.76 3.36
CA ILE A 70 6.60 -7.65 2.01
C ILE A 70 5.17 -8.23 1.98
N THR A 71 4.95 -9.40 2.61
CA THR A 71 3.62 -9.99 2.74
C THR A 71 2.66 -9.06 3.47
N GLN A 72 3.12 -8.42 4.55
CA GLN A 72 2.32 -7.44 5.28
C GLN A 72 2.03 -6.18 4.44
N THR A 73 2.98 -5.75 3.62
CA THR A 73 2.78 -4.64 2.66
C THR A 73 1.69 -4.98 1.65
N LYS A 74 1.69 -6.20 1.11
CA LYS A 74 0.62 -6.69 0.21
C LYS A 74 -0.75 -6.71 0.88
N ARG A 75 -0.82 -7.04 2.19
CA ARG A 75 -2.07 -7.01 2.96
C ARG A 75 -2.65 -5.61 3.15
N ILE A 76 -1.78 -4.58 3.22
CA ILE A 76 -2.21 -3.17 3.34
C ILE A 76 -2.24 -2.44 1.99
N ALA A 77 -2.04 -3.14 0.86
CA ALA A 77 -1.99 -2.54 -0.46
C ALA A 77 -3.26 -1.72 -0.81
N LYS A 78 -4.43 -2.15 -0.31
CA LYS A 78 -5.68 -1.40 -0.43
C LYS A 78 -5.57 0.02 0.14
N GLU A 79 -4.97 0.17 1.32
CA GLU A 79 -4.84 1.45 2.02
C GLU A 79 -3.80 2.35 1.33
N ILE A 80 -2.73 1.74 0.79
CA ILE A 80 -1.74 2.45 -0.04
C ILE A 80 -2.39 2.96 -1.32
N TYR A 81 -3.17 2.11 -1.99
CA TYR A 81 -3.90 2.49 -3.19
C TYR A 81 -4.92 3.61 -2.90
N LYS A 82 -5.65 3.52 -1.78
CA LYS A 82 -6.55 4.57 -1.27
C LYS A 82 -5.85 5.93 -1.17
N TYR A 83 -4.69 5.95 -0.51
CA TYR A 83 -3.91 7.16 -0.30
C TYR A 83 -3.57 7.87 -1.62
N TYR A 84 -3.03 7.13 -2.59
CA TYR A 84 -2.58 7.71 -3.87
C TYR A 84 -3.71 8.12 -4.82
N ASN A 85 -4.88 7.48 -4.70
CA ASN A 85 -6.04 7.78 -5.55
C ASN A 85 -7.01 8.80 -4.91
N ASN A 86 -6.63 9.41 -3.78
CA ASN A 86 -7.44 10.40 -3.05
C ASN A 86 -8.87 9.91 -2.73
N MET A 87 -8.98 8.65 -2.30
CA MET A 87 -10.24 8.02 -1.90
C MET A 87 -10.45 8.02 -0.38
#